data_AF-A0A931Q6W3-F1
#
_entry.id   AF-A0A931Q6W3-F1
#
_cell.length_a   1.000
_cell.length_b   1.000
_cell.length_c   1.000
_cell.angle_alpha   90.00
_cell.angle_beta   90.00
_cell.angle_gamma   90.00
#
_symmetry.space_group_name_H-M   'P 1'
#
loop_
_entity.id
_entity.type
_entity.pdbx_description
1 polymer ?
#
loop_
_entity_poly.entity_id
_entity_poly.type
_entity_poly.pdbx_seq_one_letter_code
_entity_poly.pdbx_strand_id
1 'polypeptide(L)'
;MPASPLSQKQEKKSDDLQLQDRVNQLETLLFGLQEELQKSKEAISALHSQLIKLYQKSFTTCVQCHTEFDLLTHHYSIGLYDNLVFVKCPTCQKNMAIDRIDGLKRE
;
A
#
# COMPACT_ATOMS: atom_id res chain seq x y z
N MET A 1 -51.18 -44.49 3.29
CA MET A 1 -50.29 -45.30 4.14
C MET A 1 -49.10 -44.43 4.53
N PRO A 2 -48.86 -44.13 5.82
CA PRO A 2 -47.73 -43.31 6.23
C PRO A 2 -46.43 -44.12 6.11
N ALA A 3 -45.37 -43.48 5.61
CA ALA A 3 -44.05 -44.10 5.49
C ALA A 3 -43.51 -44.51 6.88
N SER A 4 -42.82 -45.66 6.93
CA SER A 4 -42.28 -46.23 8.17
C SER A 4 -41.21 -45.32 8.82
N PRO A 5 -41.17 -45.20 10.16
CA PRO A 5 -40.30 -44.27 10.90
C PRO A 5 -38.78 -44.52 10.76
N LEU A 6 -38.37 -45.62 10.11
CA LEU A 6 -36.98 -45.95 9.81
C LEU A 6 -36.44 -45.18 8.60
N SER A 7 -37.26 -44.90 7.58
CA SER A 7 -36.83 -44.13 6.39
C SER A 7 -36.55 -42.66 6.72
N GLN A 8 -37.36 -42.06 7.58
CA GLN A 8 -37.21 -40.65 8.01
C GLN A 8 -35.95 -40.41 8.87
N LYS A 9 -35.43 -41.44 9.55
CA LYS A 9 -34.19 -41.34 10.34
C LYS A 9 -32.93 -41.44 9.49
N GLN A 10 -33.00 -42.11 8.34
CA GLN A 10 -31.87 -42.26 7.42
C GLN A 10 -31.68 -41.02 6.54
N GLU A 11 -32.77 -40.43 6.03
CA GLU A 11 -32.73 -39.18 5.25
C GLU A 11 -32.15 -38.02 6.08
N LYS A 12 -32.65 -37.84 7.31
CA LYS A 12 -32.20 -36.75 8.21
C LYS A 12 -30.70 -36.82 8.54
N LYS A 13 -30.16 -38.04 8.67
CA LYS A 13 -28.73 -38.28 8.97
C LYS A 13 -27.83 -38.05 7.76
N SER A 14 -28.36 -38.22 6.54
CA SER A 14 -27.69 -37.92 5.29
C SER A 14 -27.64 -36.41 5.03
N ASP A 15 -28.73 -35.70 5.31
CA ASP A 15 -28.82 -34.25 5.16
C ASP A 15 -27.90 -33.51 6.15
N ASP A 16 -27.82 -33.98 7.40
CA ASP A 16 -26.90 -33.44 8.40
C ASP A 16 -25.43 -33.63 8.00
N LEU A 17 -25.09 -34.76 7.37
CA LEU A 17 -23.74 -35.01 6.84
C LEU A 17 -23.38 -34.04 5.71
N GLN A 18 -24.30 -33.83 4.75
CA GLN A 18 -24.10 -32.89 3.64
C GLN A 18 -23.99 -31.45 4.13
N LEU A 19 -24.75 -31.08 5.17
CA LEU A 19 -24.66 -29.77 5.79
C LEU A 19 -23.29 -29.56 6.45
N GLN A 20 -22.81 -30.56 7.19
CA GLN A 20 -21.49 -30.54 7.84
C GLN A 20 -20.37 -30.40 6.82
N ASP A 21 -20.43 -31.13 5.70
CA ASP A 21 -19.43 -31.03 4.63
C ASP A 21 -19.41 -29.64 3.99
N ARG A 22 -20.58 -29.04 3.77
CA ARG A 22 -20.68 -27.65 3.27
C ARG A 22 -20.12 -26.64 4.26
N VAL A 23 -20.38 -26.81 5.56
CA VAL A 23 -19.80 -25.95 6.60
C VAL A 23 -18.28 -26.06 6.60
N ASN A 24 -17.73 -27.26 6.57
CA ASN A 24 -16.28 -27.48 6.54
C ASN A 24 -15.62 -26.85 5.29
N GLN A 25 -16.28 -26.95 4.12
CA GLN A 25 -15.82 -26.31 2.88
C GLN A 25 -15.84 -24.78 2.99
N LEU A 26 -16.89 -24.20 3.56
CA LEU A 26 -17.01 -22.76 3.77
C LEU A 26 -15.98 -22.23 4.78
N GLU A 27 -15.72 -22.96 5.86
CA GLU A 27 -14.69 -22.63 6.85
C GLU A 27 -13.29 -22.64 6.22
N THR A 28 -12.99 -23.64 5.39
CA THR A 28 -11.73 -23.72 4.66
C THR A 28 -11.56 -22.54 3.70
N LEU A 29 -12.62 -22.17 2.98
CA LEU A 29 -12.62 -21.04 2.07
C LEU A 29 -12.46 -19.71 2.81
N LEU A 30 -13.14 -19.54 3.95
CA LEU A 30 -13.00 -18.35 4.80
C LEU A 30 -11.57 -18.21 5.33
N PHE A 31 -10.96 -19.31 5.76
CA PHE A 31 -9.57 -19.30 6.21
C PHE A 31 -8.62 -18.89 5.07
N GLY A 32 -8.79 -19.46 3.87
CA GLY A 32 -8.00 -19.08 2.69
C GLY A 32 -8.15 -17.59 2.33
N LEU A 33 -9.38 -17.07 2.32
CA LEU A 33 -9.64 -15.65 2.04
C LEU A 33 -9.04 -14.73 3.11
N GLN A 34 -9.05 -15.14 4.38
CA GLN A 34 -8.41 -14.37 5.46
C GLN A 34 -6.89 -14.28 5.26
N GLU A 35 -6.26 -15.38 4.86
CA GLU A 35 -4.82 -15.42 4.57
C GLU A 35 -4.47 -14.53 3.36
N GLU A 36 -5.25 -14.60 2.27
CA GLU A 36 -5.07 -13.74 1.09
C GLU A 36 -5.26 -12.26 1.42
N LEU A 37 -6.28 -11.93 2.22
CA LEU A 37 -6.52 -10.57 2.68
C LEU A 37 -5.34 -10.05 3.53
N GLN A 38 -4.79 -10.89 4.40
CA GLN A 38 -3.64 -10.52 5.22
C GLN A 38 -2.40 -10.25 4.36
N LYS A 39 -2.10 -11.13 3.39
CA LYS A 39 -1.00 -10.92 2.42
C LYS A 39 -1.18 -9.63 1.62
N SER A 40 -2.40 -9.33 1.19
CA SER A 40 -2.71 -8.11 0.46
C SER A 40 -2.49 -6.86 1.32
N LYS A 41 -2.92 -6.87 2.58
CA LYS A 41 -2.68 -5.78 3.53
C LYS A 41 -1.18 -5.53 3.75
N GLU A 42 -0.40 -6.59 3.89
CA GLU A 42 1.05 -6.50 4.04
C GLU A 42 1.72 -5.91 2.80
N ALA A 43 1.31 -6.36 1.60
CA ALA A 43 1.79 -5.81 0.34
C ALA A 43 1.48 -4.31 0.19
N ILE A 44 0.24 -3.90 0.51
CA ILE A 44 -0.17 -2.49 0.49
C ILE A 44 0.66 -1.66 1.47
N SER A 45 0.88 -2.17 2.69
CA SER A 45 1.71 -1.50 3.70
C SER A 45 3.16 -1.32 3.23
N ALA A 46 3.73 -2.36 2.62
CA ALA A 46 5.09 -2.30 2.06
C ALA A 46 5.19 -1.26 0.93
N LEU A 47 4.23 -1.25 0.00
CA LEU A 47 4.17 -0.27 -1.08
C LEU A 47 4.02 1.16 -0.56
N HIS A 48 3.15 1.37 0.43
CA HIS A 48 2.97 2.67 1.07
C HIS A 48 4.26 3.18 1.72
N SER A 49 4.99 2.29 2.42
CA SER A 49 6.30 2.63 2.99
C SER A 49 7.33 3.00 1.92
N GLN A 50 7.36 2.27 0.80
CA GLN A 50 8.25 2.60 -0.32
C GLN A 50 7.90 3.93 -0.97
N LEU A 51 6.61 4.21 -1.16
CA LEU A 51 6.14 5.48 -1.72
C LEU A 51 6.55 6.66 -0.84
N ILE A 52 6.41 6.56 0.49
CA ILE A 52 6.87 7.59 1.43
C ILE A 52 8.38 7.83 1.27
N LYS A 53 9.19 6.77 1.19
CA LYS A 53 10.64 6.89 1.01
C LYS A 53 11.00 7.56 -0.31
N LEU A 54 10.33 7.20 -1.40
CA LEU A 54 10.54 7.81 -2.71
C LEU A 54 10.12 9.28 -2.73
N TYR A 55 8.99 9.59 -2.11
CA TYR A 55 8.51 10.95 -1.95
C TYR A 55 9.51 11.79 -1.15
N GLN A 56 10.00 11.31 -0.01
CA GLN A 56 11.05 12.02 0.74
C GLN A 56 12.32 12.23 -0.10
N LYS A 57 12.76 11.20 -0.84
CA LYS A 57 13.93 11.30 -1.73
C LYS A 57 13.77 12.33 -2.85
N SER A 58 12.55 12.57 -3.35
CA SER A 58 12.34 13.57 -4.41
C SER A 58 12.62 14.99 -3.95
N PHE A 59 12.59 15.26 -2.65
CA PHE A 59 12.98 16.56 -2.09
C PHE A 59 14.45 16.60 -1.64
N THR A 60 15.05 15.47 -1.25
CA THR A 60 16.40 15.45 -0.67
C THR A 60 17.50 15.02 -1.65
N THR A 61 17.17 14.65 -2.88
CA THR A 61 18.16 14.16 -3.86
C THR A 61 18.32 15.13 -5.02
N CYS A 62 19.56 15.51 -5.34
CA CYS A 62 19.82 16.37 -6.49
C CYS A 62 19.43 15.69 -7.80
N VAL A 63 18.57 16.32 -8.60
CA VAL A 63 18.15 15.79 -9.91
C VAL A 63 19.25 15.79 -10.98
N GLN A 64 20.43 16.35 -10.68
CA GLN A 64 21.55 16.51 -11.61
C GLN A 64 22.70 15.55 -11.27
N CYS A 65 23.21 15.59 -10.04
CA CYS A 65 24.33 14.75 -9.61
C CYS A 65 23.91 13.57 -8.71
N HIS A 66 22.61 13.42 -8.44
CA HIS A 66 22.04 12.33 -7.63
C HIS A 66 22.58 12.21 -6.20
N THR A 67 23.23 13.27 -5.69
CA THR A 67 23.70 13.32 -4.31
C THR A 67 22.53 13.69 -3.39
N GLU A 68 22.40 12.96 -2.29
CA GLU A 68 21.46 13.28 -1.21
C GLU A 68 21.98 14.49 -0.40
N PHE A 69 21.07 15.34 0.05
CA PHE A 69 21.37 16.50 0.88
C PHE A 69 20.19 16.85 1.80
N ASP A 70 20.46 17.62 2.84
CA ASP A 70 19.44 18.15 3.72
C ASP A 70 18.87 19.47 3.18
N LEU A 71 17.56 19.47 2.91
CA LEU A 71 16.78 20.62 2.48
C LEU A 71 16.82 21.76 3.49
N LEU A 72 16.69 21.45 4.78
CA LEU A 72 16.57 22.48 5.83
C LEU A 72 17.84 23.31 5.93
N THR A 73 18.99 22.74 5.58
CA THR A 73 20.28 23.41 5.61
C THR A 73 20.58 24.23 4.34
N HIS A 74 20.02 23.86 3.18
CA HIS A 74 20.38 24.43 1.87
C HIS A 74 19.21 25.09 1.12
N HIS A 75 18.12 25.37 1.82
CA HIS A 75 16.95 26.06 1.27
C HIS A 75 17.25 27.54 1.04
N TYR A 76 16.86 28.06 -0.13
CA TYR A 76 16.89 29.49 -0.42
C TYR A 76 15.55 29.89 -1.05
N SER A 77 14.75 30.65 -0.31
CA SER A 77 13.54 31.27 -0.86
C SER A 77 13.93 32.54 -1.63
N ILE A 78 13.67 32.61 -2.94
CA ILE A 78 13.82 33.84 -3.72
C ILE A 78 12.51 34.11 -4.48
N GLY A 79 11.89 35.26 -4.20
CA GLY A 79 11.06 35.98 -5.17
C GLY A 79 9.63 36.34 -4.75
N LEU A 80 9.43 37.62 -4.45
CA LEU A 80 8.26 38.32 -3.87
C LEU A 80 6.90 38.24 -4.59
N TYR A 81 6.73 37.44 -5.65
CA TYR A 81 5.49 37.39 -6.43
C TYR A 81 4.99 35.98 -6.79
N ASP A 82 5.86 34.97 -6.89
CA ASP A 82 5.49 33.63 -7.41
C ASP A 82 5.56 32.48 -6.39
N ASN A 83 5.91 32.76 -5.12
CA ASN A 83 6.05 31.73 -4.06
C ASN A 83 6.93 30.53 -4.46
N LEU A 84 7.89 30.73 -5.37
CA LEU A 84 8.80 29.68 -5.82
C LEU A 84 9.91 29.47 -4.78
N VAL A 85 10.09 28.22 -4.37
CA VAL A 85 11.15 27.83 -3.43
C VAL A 85 12.25 27.16 -4.24
N PHE A 86 13.49 27.59 -4.03
CA PHE A 86 14.65 27.02 -4.70
C PHE A 86 15.57 26.36 -3.69
N VAL A 87 16.32 25.37 -4.16
CA VAL A 87 17.38 24.71 -3.41
C VAL A 87 18.62 24.66 -4.27
N LYS A 88 19.76 24.99 -3.65
CA LYS A 88 21.06 24.84 -4.29
C LYS A 88 21.70 23.55 -3.82
N CYS A 89 22.07 22.68 -4.75
CA CYS A 89 22.77 21.45 -4.40
C CYS A 89 24.16 21.77 -3.80
N PRO A 90 24.53 21.23 -2.63
CA PRO A 90 25.84 21.50 -2.03
C PRO A 90 27.01 20.95 -2.85
N THR A 91 26.79 19.84 -3.58
CA THR A 91 27.85 19.16 -4.34
C THR A 91 28.10 19.81 -5.70
N CYS A 92 27.05 19.96 -6.53
CA CYS A 92 27.20 20.48 -7.89
C CYS A 92 26.83 21.96 -8.03
N GLN A 93 26.38 22.61 -6.94
CA GLN A 93 26.05 24.03 -6.86
C GLN A 93 24.92 24.47 -7.83
N LYS A 94 24.20 23.52 -8.44
CA LYS A 94 23.06 23.80 -9.32
C LYS A 94 21.80 24.12 -8.51
N ASN A 95 21.09 25.16 -8.96
CA ASN A 95 19.79 25.53 -8.42
C ASN A 95 18.71 24.60 -8.98
N MET A 96 17.70 24.32 -8.17
CA MET A 96 16.56 23.46 -8.49
C MET A 96 15.32 24.07 -7.86
N ALA A 97 14.23 24.17 -8.62
CA ALA A 97 12.95 24.58 -8.08
C ALA A 97 12.32 23.43 -7.30
N ILE A 98 11.69 23.72 -6.16
CA ILE A 98 10.84 22.77 -5.44
C ILE A 98 9.39 22.98 -5.89
N ASP A 99 8.81 21.94 -6.48
CA ASP A 99 7.38 21.80 -6.62
C ASP A 99 6.79 21.16 -5.35
N ARG A 100 5.68 21.72 -4.84
CA ARG A 100 5.04 21.23 -3.61
C ARG A 100 4.50 19.80 -3.73
N ILE A 101 4.17 19.38 -4.96
CA ILE A 101 3.56 18.09 -5.25
C ILE A 101 4.65 17.11 -5.72
N ASP A 102 5.49 17.54 -6.66
CA ASP A 102 6.41 16.63 -7.37
C ASP A 102 7.83 16.59 -6.80
N GLY A 103 8.21 17.51 -5.90
CA GLY A 103 9.57 17.63 -5.38
C GLY A 103 10.49 18.47 -6.27
N LEU A 104 11.79 18.15 -6.29
CA LEU A 104 12.78 18.94 -7.03
C LEU A 104 12.62 18.76 -8.54
N LYS A 105 12.54 19.88 -9.28
CA LYS A 105 12.48 19.91 -10.74
C LYS A 105 13.80 20.40 -11.34
N ARG A 106 14.12 19.87 -12.53
CA ARG A 106 15.20 20.40 -13.38
C ARG A 106 14.70 21.70 -14.01
N GLU A 107 15.44 22.78 -13.80
CA GLU A 107 15.41 23.94 -14.71
C GLU A 107 16.07 23.59 -16.04
#